data_AF-A0A517PNQ2-F1
#
_entry.id   AF-A0A517PNQ2-F1
#
_cell.length_a   1.000
_cell.length_b   1.000
_cell.length_c   1.000
_cell.angle_alpha   90.00
_cell.angle_beta   90.00
_cell.angle_gamma   90.00
#
_symmetry.space_group_name_H-M   'P 1'
#
loop_
_entity.id
_entity.type
_entity.pdbx_description
1 polymer ?
#
loop_
_entity_poly.entity_id
_entity_poly.type
_entity_poly.pdbx_seq_one_letter_code
_entity_poly.pdbx_strand_id
1 'polypeptide(L)'
;MLSRWFEVPVVCNGRVLRPVLAVESVTDEDLADLCIRMNLILDSIEYERCEGRLINLDIFDPVTSLLDELRSDRDVQLEDWIETINTFGEYYQLEDMNVIEVTPRAVANIETDAARLGIFLG
;
A
#
# COMPACT_ATOMS: atom_id res chain seq x y z
N MET A 1 -8.92 13.89 7.01
CA MET A 1 -9.63 12.63 7.34
C MET A 1 -8.99 11.55 6.50
N LEU A 2 -8.58 10.44 7.09
CA LEU A 2 -8.05 9.31 6.31
C LEU A 2 -9.20 8.65 5.53
N SER A 3 -8.91 8.23 4.30
CA SER A 3 -9.76 7.36 3.49
C SER A 3 -9.95 6.02 4.19
N ARG A 4 -11.03 5.29 3.86
CA ARG A 4 -11.36 4.01 4.52
C ARG A 4 -10.91 2.79 3.72
N TRP A 5 -10.17 2.97 2.63
CA TRP A 5 -9.82 1.86 1.73
C TRP A 5 -9.02 0.74 2.40
N PHE A 6 -8.25 1.03 3.44
CA PHE A 6 -7.50 0.02 4.18
C PHE A 6 -8.34 -0.69 5.27
N GLU A 7 -9.63 -0.34 5.39
CA GLU A 7 -10.65 -1.20 6.03
C GLU A 7 -11.08 -2.35 5.08
N VAL A 8 -10.53 -2.42 3.87
CA VAL A 8 -10.67 -3.55 2.96
C VAL A 8 -9.47 -4.48 3.11
N PRO A 9 -9.67 -5.80 3.28
CA PRO A 9 -8.56 -6.74 3.40
C PRO A 9 -7.82 -6.90 2.07
N VAL A 10 -6.50 -7.06 2.14
CA VAL A 10 -5.65 -7.38 0.99
C VAL A 10 -5.38 -8.88 0.97
N VAL A 11 -5.67 -9.54 -0.15
CA VAL A 11 -5.56 -11.00 -0.31
C VAL A 11 -4.72 -11.39 -1.52
N CYS A 12 -4.11 -12.55 -1.47
CA CYS A 12 -3.45 -13.18 -2.61
C CYS A 12 -3.81 -14.67 -2.62
N ASN A 13 -4.29 -15.18 -3.76
CA ASN A 13 -4.72 -16.57 -3.93
C ASN A 13 -5.68 -17.06 -2.83
N GLY A 14 -6.63 -16.20 -2.41
CA GLY A 14 -7.60 -16.51 -1.36
C GLY A 14 -7.05 -16.48 0.08
N ARG A 15 -5.77 -16.15 0.29
CA ARG A 15 -5.17 -15.94 1.61
C ARG A 15 -5.12 -14.47 1.95
N VAL A 16 -5.52 -14.11 3.18
CA VAL A 16 -5.37 -12.75 3.71
C VAL A 16 -3.89 -12.47 3.98
N LEU A 17 -3.35 -11.49 3.26
CA LEU A 17 -2.00 -10.97 3.50
C LEU A 17 -2.05 -9.88 4.55
N ARG A 18 -2.96 -8.90 4.37
CA ARG A 18 -3.17 -7.81 5.31
C ARG A 18 -4.64 -7.76 5.73
N PRO A 19 -4.96 -7.91 7.03
CA PRO A 19 -6.34 -7.83 7.50
C PRO A 19 -6.86 -6.39 7.41
N VAL A 20 -8.14 -6.19 7.74
CA VAL A 20 -8.72 -4.84 7.92
C VAL A 20 -7.92 -4.06 8.95
N LEU A 21 -7.60 -2.80 8.65
CA LEU A 21 -7.08 -1.83 9.61
C LEU A 21 -8.18 -0.79 9.88
N ALA A 22 -8.66 -0.70 11.12
CA ALA A 22 -9.73 0.23 11.47
C ALA A 22 -9.24 1.68 11.41
N VAL A 23 -9.91 2.54 10.63
CA VAL A 23 -9.45 3.91 10.38
C VAL A 23 -9.35 4.75 11.66
N GLU A 24 -10.21 4.47 12.64
CA GLU A 24 -10.27 5.19 13.91
C GLU A 24 -9.10 4.89 14.84
N SER A 25 -8.32 3.84 14.57
CA SER A 25 -7.19 3.41 15.41
C SER A 25 -5.83 3.51 14.73
N VAL A 26 -5.76 4.09 13.53
CA VAL A 26 -4.51 4.20 12.77
C VAL A 26 -3.56 5.20 13.42
N THR A 27 -2.29 4.82 13.54
CA THR A 27 -1.21 5.63 14.11
C THR A 27 0.04 5.60 13.22
N ASP A 28 1.09 6.32 13.63
CA ASP A 28 2.39 6.31 12.94
C ASP A 28 2.98 4.90 12.82
N GLU A 29 2.70 4.00 13.78
CA GLU A 29 3.17 2.61 13.75
C GLU A 29 2.59 1.81 12.56
N ASP A 30 1.45 2.24 12.02
CA ASP A 30 0.78 1.59 10.89
C ASP A 30 1.27 2.07 9.53
N LEU A 31 2.10 3.11 9.46
CA LEU A 31 2.62 3.66 8.18
C LEU A 31 3.33 2.60 7.35
N ALA A 32 4.13 1.74 7.98
CA ALA A 32 4.79 0.65 7.29
C ALA A 32 3.77 -0.34 6.69
N ASP A 33 2.69 -0.65 7.40
CA ASP A 33 1.60 -1.48 6.85
C ASP A 33 0.97 -0.80 5.63
N LEU A 34 0.54 0.45 5.78
CA LEU A 34 -0.10 1.21 4.72
C LEU A 34 0.80 1.34 3.48
N CYS A 35 2.09 1.59 3.67
CA CYS A 35 3.09 1.62 2.60
C CYS A 35 3.15 0.28 1.85
N ILE A 36 3.24 -0.84 2.59
CA ILE A 36 3.27 -2.18 1.98
C ILE A 36 1.98 -2.49 1.22
N ARG A 37 0.81 -2.12 1.76
CA ARG A 37 -0.47 -2.26 1.05
C ARG A 37 -0.45 -1.50 -0.27
N MET A 38 -0.06 -0.23 -0.26
CA MET A 38 -0.01 0.58 -1.48
C MET A 38 0.93 -0.03 -2.51
N ASN A 39 2.11 -0.51 -2.11
CA ASN A 39 3.06 -1.16 -3.02
C ASN A 39 2.52 -2.48 -3.62
N LEU A 40 1.89 -3.33 -2.81
CA LEU A 40 1.25 -4.57 -3.28
C LEU A 40 0.17 -4.29 -4.34
N ILE A 41 -0.66 -3.28 -4.08
CA ILE A 41 -1.77 -2.88 -4.95
C ILE A 41 -1.24 -2.25 -6.22
N LEU A 42 -0.32 -1.29 -6.10
CA LEU A 42 0.28 -0.59 -7.22
C LEU A 42 0.95 -1.57 -8.18
N ASP A 43 1.83 -2.45 -7.68
CA ASP A 43 2.54 -3.40 -8.55
C ASP A 43 1.57 -4.41 -9.18
N SER A 44 0.51 -4.82 -8.48
CA SER A 44 -0.50 -5.72 -9.06
C SER A 44 -1.30 -5.08 -10.18
N ILE A 45 -1.77 -3.85 -9.98
CA ILE A 45 -2.61 -3.15 -10.95
C ILE A 45 -1.78 -2.62 -12.12
N GLU A 46 -0.68 -1.93 -11.82
CA GLU A 46 0.05 -1.19 -12.85
C GLU A 46 0.91 -2.11 -13.73
N TYR A 47 1.37 -3.26 -13.24
CA TYR A 47 2.06 -4.22 -14.11
C TYR A 47 1.17 -4.75 -15.23
N GLU A 48 -0.09 -5.09 -14.94
CA GLU A 48 -1.04 -5.51 -15.97
C GLU A 48 -1.40 -4.38 -16.94
N ARG A 49 -1.32 -3.12 -16.48
CA ARG A 49 -1.62 -1.92 -17.29
C ARG A 49 -0.44 -1.39 -18.08
N CYS A 50 0.80 -1.65 -17.64
CA CYS A 50 2.03 -1.09 -18.20
C CYS A 50 2.53 -1.79 -19.48
N GLU A 51 1.85 -2.81 -20.00
CA GLU A 51 2.03 -3.21 -21.40
C GLU A 51 1.44 -2.13 -22.34
N GLY A 52 2.15 -0.99 -22.44
CA GLY A 52 1.87 0.10 -23.38
C GLY A 52 1.22 1.38 -22.82
N ARG A 53 1.15 1.57 -21.49
CA ARG A 53 0.67 2.82 -20.87
C ARG A 53 1.72 3.45 -19.94
N LEU A 54 1.71 4.78 -19.86
CA LEU A 54 2.52 5.54 -18.91
C LEU A 54 1.89 5.43 -17.52
N ILE A 55 2.71 5.08 -16.53
CA ILE A 55 2.33 5.10 -15.12
C ILE A 55 2.06 6.53 -14.65
N ASN A 56 1.07 6.72 -13.78
CA ASN A 56 0.82 8.03 -13.18
C ASN A 56 1.87 8.32 -12.11
N LEU A 57 2.82 9.20 -12.42
CA LEU A 57 3.92 9.57 -11.52
C LEU A 57 3.42 10.28 -10.25
N ASP A 58 2.30 10.99 -10.32
CA ASP A 58 1.72 11.67 -9.15
C ASP A 58 1.23 10.67 -8.09
N ILE A 59 1.05 9.40 -8.46
CA ILE A 59 0.72 8.31 -7.53
C ILE A 59 1.97 7.47 -7.21
N PHE A 60 2.78 7.17 -8.21
CA PHE A 60 3.95 6.29 -8.05
C PHE A 60 5.07 6.92 -7.23
N ASP A 61 5.43 8.17 -7.51
CA ASP A 61 6.57 8.84 -6.87
C ASP A 61 6.36 9.02 -5.36
N PRO A 62 5.17 9.44 -4.87
CA PRO A 62 4.92 9.52 -3.43
C PRO A 62 4.97 8.17 -2.73
N VAL A 63 4.41 7.11 -3.32
CA VAL A 63 4.43 5.76 -2.73
C VAL A 63 5.87 5.23 -2.62
N THR A 64 6.68 5.47 -3.65
CA THR A 64 8.10 5.10 -3.65
C THR A 64 8.88 5.92 -2.63
N SER A 65 8.60 7.23 -2.54
CA SER A 65 9.24 8.13 -1.59
C SER A 65 8.95 7.72 -0.14
N LEU A 66 7.70 7.37 0.19
CA LEU A 66 7.34 6.85 1.52
C LEU A 66 8.15 5.60 1.86
N LEU A 67 8.26 4.66 0.91
CA LEU A 67 9.03 3.44 1.13
C LEU A 67 10.51 3.74 1.39
N ASP A 68 11.10 4.68 0.65
CA ASP A 68 12.49 5.11 0.83
C ASP A 68 12.71 5.82 2.17
N GLU A 69 11.76 6.65 2.61
CA GLU A 69 11.83 7.29 3.92
C GLU A 69 11.73 6.28 5.05
N LEU A 70 10.79 5.31 4.98
CA LEU A 70 10.67 4.23 5.96
C LEU A 70 11.88 3.30 6.00
N ARG A 71 12.62 3.17 4.89
CA ARG A 71 13.91 2.46 4.84
C ARG A 71 15.05 3.24 5.50
N SER A 72 14.90 4.55 5.63
CA SER A 72 15.88 5.43 6.26
C SER A 72 15.60 5.56 7.76
N ASP A 73 16.61 5.85 8.59
CA ASP A 73 16.43 6.09 10.04
C ASP A 73 15.78 7.47 10.33
N ARG A 74 14.93 7.96 9.42
CA ARG A 74 14.18 9.20 9.60
C ARG A 74 12.94 8.94 10.43
N ASP A 75 12.55 9.96 11.18
CA ASP A 75 11.23 9.99 11.82
C ASP A 75 10.19 10.26 10.73
N VAL A 76 9.28 9.32 10.52
CA VAL A 76 8.22 9.38 9.50
C VAL A 76 6.88 9.43 10.23
N GLN A 77 6.10 10.47 9.99
CA GLN A 77 4.85 10.72 10.70
C GLN A 77 3.65 10.55 9.77
N LEU A 78 2.56 9.96 10.27
CA LEU A 78 1.38 9.64 9.47
C LEU A 78 0.78 10.91 8.85
N GLU A 79 0.81 12.02 9.59
CA GLU A 79 0.22 13.29 9.16
C GLU A 79 0.80 13.80 7.83
N ASP A 80 2.09 13.56 7.57
CA ASP A 80 2.77 13.97 6.35
C ASP A 80 2.33 13.15 5.12
N TRP A 81 1.75 11.97 5.34
CA TRP A 81 1.43 11.01 4.28
C TRP A 81 -0.08 10.80 4.07
N ILE A 82 -0.94 11.49 4.83
CA ILE A 82 -2.41 11.39 4.71
C ILE A 82 -2.88 11.69 3.29
N GLU A 83 -2.34 12.74 2.67
CA GLU A 83 -2.72 13.13 1.30
C GLU A 83 -2.38 12.03 0.30
N THR A 84 -1.19 11.46 0.39
CA THR A 84 -0.73 10.33 -0.44
C THR A 84 -1.64 9.11 -0.25
N ILE A 85 -1.91 8.72 0.99
CA ILE A 85 -2.76 7.56 1.31
C ILE A 85 -4.18 7.73 0.75
N ASN A 86 -4.74 8.94 0.89
CA ASN A 86 -6.09 9.24 0.40
C ASN A 86 -6.15 9.26 -1.12
N THR A 87 -5.23 9.97 -1.76
CA THR A 87 -5.17 10.11 -3.22
C THR A 87 -4.97 8.75 -3.88
N PHE A 88 -4.15 7.88 -3.28
CA PHE A 88 -3.97 6.50 -3.73
C PHE A 88 -5.30 5.72 -3.72
N GLY A 89 -6.02 5.76 -2.59
CA GLY A 89 -7.31 5.08 -2.43
C GLY A 89 -8.37 5.55 -3.42
N GLU A 90 -8.46 6.87 -3.62
CA GLU A 90 -9.38 7.50 -4.57
C GLU A 90 -9.03 7.12 -6.02
N TYR A 91 -7.76 7.23 -6.40
CA TYR A 91 -7.30 6.94 -7.75
C TYR A 91 -7.63 5.52 -8.19
N TYR A 92 -7.46 4.54 -7.30
CA TYR A 92 -7.78 3.14 -7.56
C TYR A 92 -9.21 2.74 -7.17
N GLN A 93 -10.04 3.66 -6.67
CA GLN A 93 -11.43 3.43 -6.27
C GLN A 93 -11.59 2.27 -5.27
N LEU A 94 -10.69 2.22 -4.28
CA LEU A 94 -10.56 1.06 -3.38
C LEU A 94 -11.65 0.97 -2.31
N GLU A 95 -12.28 2.08 -1.92
CA GLU A 95 -13.28 2.12 -0.84
C GLU A 95 -14.53 1.28 -1.15
N ASP A 96 -14.88 1.11 -2.43
CA ASP A 96 -16.06 0.37 -2.84
C ASP A 96 -15.80 -1.15 -2.97
N MET A 97 -14.57 -1.60 -2.69
CA MET A 97 -14.18 -3.00 -2.81
C MET A 97 -14.51 -3.80 -1.54
N ASN A 98 -14.95 -5.04 -1.70
CA ASN A 98 -15.10 -5.98 -0.58
C ASN A 98 -13.77 -6.64 -0.18
N VAL A 99 -12.86 -6.74 -1.14
CA VAL A 99 -11.54 -7.35 -1.00
C VAL A 99 -10.62 -6.75 -2.07
N ILE A 100 -9.35 -6.54 -1.74
CA ILE A 100 -8.34 -6.11 -2.69
C ILE A 100 -7.45 -7.32 -3.01
N GLU A 101 -7.63 -7.90 -4.19
CA GLU A 101 -6.83 -9.03 -4.65
C GLU A 101 -5.54 -8.55 -5.32
N VAL A 102 -4.40 -9.08 -4.87
CA VAL A 102 -3.07 -8.75 -5.38
C VAL A 102 -2.39 -10.00 -5.95
N THR A 103 -1.47 -9.78 -6.88
CA THR A 103 -0.78 -10.85 -7.61
C THR A 103 0.36 -11.45 -6.77
N PRO A 104 0.68 -12.76 -6.93
CA PRO A 104 1.84 -13.37 -6.28
C PRO A 104 3.17 -12.68 -6.62
N ARG A 105 3.29 -12.11 -7.82
CA ARG A 105 4.47 -11.35 -8.25
C ARG A 105 4.67 -10.11 -7.38
N ALA A 106 3.59 -9.36 -7.11
CA ALA A 106 3.66 -8.19 -6.24
C ALA A 106 4.10 -8.54 -4.82
N VAL A 107 3.64 -9.69 -4.30
CA VAL A 107 4.10 -10.22 -3.01
C VAL A 107 5.61 -10.49 -3.04
N ALA A 108 6.10 -11.21 -4.04
CA ALA A 108 7.52 -11.53 -4.16
C ALA A 108 8.41 -10.28 -4.31
N ASN A 109 7.95 -9.26 -5.02
CA ASN A 109 8.72 -8.04 -5.27
C ASN A 109 8.92 -7.20 -4.01
N ILE A 110 7.94 -7.17 -3.10
CA ILE A 110 7.98 -6.34 -1.89
C ILE A 110 8.40 -7.12 -0.64
N GLU A 111 8.58 -8.44 -0.73
CA GLU A 111 8.86 -9.31 0.42
C GLU A 111 10.10 -8.89 1.22
N THR A 112 11.17 -8.50 0.52
CA THR A 112 12.41 -8.05 1.16
C THR A 112 12.21 -6.76 1.95
N ASP A 113 11.44 -5.82 1.41
CA ASP A 113 11.15 -4.55 2.06
C ASP A 113 10.19 -4.73 3.23
N ALA A 114 9.15 -5.53 3.05
CA ALA A 114 8.24 -5.89 4.12
C ALA A 114 9.02 -6.50 5.30
N ALA A 115 9.90 -7.46 5.04
CA ALA A 115 10.73 -8.08 6.08
C ALA A 115 11.64 -7.07 6.79
N ARG A 116 12.25 -6.13 6.04
CA ARG A 116 13.07 -5.05 6.61
C ARG A 116 12.27 -4.13 7.53
N LEU A 117 11.01 -3.89 7.19
CA LEU A 117 10.06 -3.09 7.99
C LEU A 117 9.38 -3.93 9.10
N GLY A 118 9.79 -5.17 9.33
CA GLY A 118 9.20 -6.05 10.36
C GLY A 118 7.81 -6.60 10.02
N ILE A 119 7.40 -6.51 8.75
CA ILE A 119 6.13 -6.98 8.23
C ILE A 119 6.31 -8.36 7.59
N PHE A 120 5.45 -9.31 8.00
CA PHE A 120 5.43 -10.65 7.42
C PHE A 120 4.23 -10.82 6.48
N LEU A 121 4.48 -11.24 5.23
CA LEU A 121 3.46 -11.37 4.19
C LEU A 121 2.83 -12.76 4.09
N GLY A 122 3.12 -13.65 5.04
CA GLY A 122 2.40 -14.91 5.22
C GLY A 122 2.97 -16.09 4.48
#